data_AF-A0A6G8FUQ8-F1
#
_entry.id   AF-A0A6G8FUQ8-F1
#
_cell.length_a   1.000
_cell.length_b   1.000
_cell.length_c   1.000
_cell.angle_alpha   90.00
_cell.angle_beta   90.00
_cell.angle_gamma   90.00
#
_symmetry.space_group_name_H-M   'P 1'
#
loop_
_entity.id
_entity.type
_entity.pdbx_description
1 polymer ?
#
loop_
_entity_poly.entity_id
_entity_poly.type
_entity_poly.pdbx_seq_one_letter_code
_entity_poly.pdbx_strand_id
1 'polypeptide(L)' 'MTSGDPSLTDDDLQGEIDLVGALVIEASQSEGPMTQERIDEILGVADEEPAEADAEEPAEATGGSEGADGSDDDGAAG' A
#
# COMPACT_ATOMS: atom_id res chain seq x y z
N MET A 1 -19.89 2.40 -8.57
CA MET A 1 -19.50 1.26 -7.72
C MET A 1 -18.01 1.40 -7.52
N THR A 2 -17.58 1.95 -6.39
CA THR A 2 -16.15 1.99 -6.04
C THR A 2 -15.75 0.55 -5.80
N SER A 3 -15.16 -0.07 -6.81
CA SER A 3 -14.58 -1.41 -6.70
C SER A 3 -13.46 -1.28 -5.68
N GLY A 4 -13.52 -2.08 -4.60
CA GLY A 4 -12.49 -2.10 -3.57
C GLY A 4 -11.11 -2.33 -4.17
N ASP A 5 -10.08 -1.92 -3.42
CA ASP A 5 -8.70 -2.06 -3.85
C ASP A 5 -8.32 -3.55 -3.95
N PRO A 6 -8.02 -4.08 -5.15
CA PRO A 6 -7.69 -5.48 -5.35
C PRO A 6 -6.28 -5.85 -4.82
N SER A 7 -5.53 -4.88 -4.30
CA SER A 7 -4.18 -5.09 -3.76
C SER A 7 -4.14 -5.38 -2.26
N LEU A 8 -5.27 -5.22 -1.54
CA LEU A 8 -5.35 -5.56 -0.11
C LEU A 8 -5.07 -7.05 0.08
N THR A 9 -4.15 -7.36 0.99
CA THR A 9 -3.98 -8.75 1.44
C THR A 9 -5.19 -9.17 2.27
N ASP A 10 -5.39 -10.48 2.48
CA ASP A 10 -6.54 -10.97 3.26
C ASP A 10 -6.61 -10.35 4.67
N ASP A 11 -5.46 -10.07 5.28
CA ASP A 11 -5.36 -9.43 6.59
C ASP A 11 -5.75 -7.94 6.53
N ASP A 12 -5.29 -7.23 5.49
CA ASP A 12 -5.66 -5.82 5.27
C ASP A 12 -7.17 -5.68 4.99
N LEU A 13 -7.73 -6.62 4.21
CA LEU A 13 -9.15 -6.66 3.91
C LEU A 13 -9.99 -6.92 5.17
N GLN A 14 -9.54 -7.80 6.06
CA GLN A 14 -10.22 -8.03 7.33
C GLN A 14 -10.22 -6.78 8.21
N GLY A 15 -9.10 -6.05 8.28
CA GLY A 15 -9.01 -4.77 8.97
C GLY A 15 -10.00 -3.73 8.43
N GLU A 16 -10.11 -3.61 7.11
CA GLU A 16 -11.06 -2.71 6.45
C GLU A 16 -12.52 -3.09 6.75
N ILE A 17 -12.85 -4.39 6.75
CA ILE A 17 -14.20 -4.87 7.09
C ILE A 17 -14.56 -4.51 8.52
N ASP A 18 -13.65 -4.71 9.46
CA ASP A 18 -13.87 -4.40 10.88
C ASP A 18 -14.05 -2.89 11.07
N LEU A 19 -13.27 -2.07 10.37
CA LEU A 19 -13.35 -0.61 10.38
C LEU A 19 -14.70 -0.11 9.87
N VAL A 20 -15.13 -0.58 8.68
CA VAL A 20 -16.43 -0.23 8.10
C VAL A 20 -17.57 -0.72 9.00
N GLY A 21 -17.42 -1.90 9.60
CA GLY A 21 -18.39 -2.45 10.56
C GLY A 21 -18.58 -1.54 11.77
N ALA A 22 -17.47 -1.07 12.37
CA ALA A 22 -17.51 -0.13 13.48
C ALA A 22 -18.22 1.18 13.11
N LEU A 23 -17.91 1.73 11.93
CA LEU A 23 -18.54 2.96 11.43
C LEU A 23 -20.07 2.80 11.26
N VAL A 24 -20.52 1.68 10.70
CA VAL A 24 -21.95 1.40 10.51
C VAL A 24 -22.67 1.24 11.85
N ILE A 25 -22.06 0.54 12.81
CA ILE A 25 -22.63 0.34 14.15
C ILE A 25 -22.80 1.68 14.86
N GLU A 26 -21.80 2.56 14.82
CA GLU A 26 -21.88 3.90 15.41
C GLU A 26 -22.92 4.78 14.72
N ALA A 27 -22.94 4.78 13.38
CA ALA A 27 -23.94 5.53 12.61
C ALA A 27 -25.37 5.08 12.92
N SER A 28 -25.57 3.77 13.15
CA SER A 28 -26.90 3.21 13.47
C SER A 28 -27.42 3.59 14.86
N GLN A 29 -26.51 3.93 15.78
CA GLN A 29 -26.83 4.35 17.15
C GLN A 29 -27.01 5.86 17.27
N SER A 30 -26.55 6.61 16.28
CA SER A 30 -26.69 8.06 16.24
C SER A 30 -28.12 8.48 15.87
N GLU A 31 -28.65 9.48 16.57
CA GLU A 31 -29.98 10.06 16.28
C GLU A 31 -29.99 10.95 15.02
N GLY A 32 -28.83 11.15 14.39
CA GLY A 32 -28.65 11.97 13.20
C GLY A 32 -27.30 11.72 12.51
N PRO A 33 -26.93 12.55 11.51
CA PRO A 33 -25.64 12.44 10.85
C PRO A 33 -24.48 12.54 11.85
N MET A 34 -23.48 11.68 11.71
CA MET A 34 -22.27 11.76 12.52
C MET A 34 -21.46 13.02 12.19
N THR A 35 -20.77 13.56 13.20
CA THR A 35 -19.82 14.66 13.01
C THR A 35 -18.53 14.13 12.40
N GLN A 36 -17.80 15.00 11.69
CA GLN A 36 -16.50 14.65 11.12
C GLN A 36 -15.51 14.22 12.20
N GLU A 37 -15.44 14.93 13.33
CA GLU A 37 -14.58 14.55 14.46
C GLU A 37 -14.85 13.11 14.96
N ARG A 38 -16.12 12.68 14.99
CA ARG A 38 -16.46 11.33 15.42
C ARG A 38 -16.11 10.29 14.36
N ILE A 39 -16.25 10.63 13.08
CA ILE A 39 -15.82 9.78 11.97
C ILE A 39 -14.30 9.61 12.00
N ASP A 40 -13.56 10.72 12.19
CA ASP A 40 -12.09 10.72 12.22
C ASP A 40 -11.56 9.91 13.42
N GLU A 41 -12.22 9.97 14.57
CA GLU A 41 -11.91 9.14 15.75
C GLU A 41 -12.09 7.64 15.45
N ILE A 42 -13.19 7.26 14.79
CA ILE A 42 -13.45 5.85 14.42
C ILE A 42 -12.48 5.36 13.35
N LEU A 43 -12.15 6.23 12.40
CA LEU A 43 -11.18 5.96 11.33
C LEU A 43 -9.73 6.01 11.79
N GLY A 44 -9.46 6.49 13.02
CA GLY A 44 -8.10 6.63 13.55
C GLY A 44 -7.26 7.70 12.84
N VAL A 45 -7.89 8.62 12.09
CA VAL A 45 -7.23 9.70 11.32
C VAL A 45 -7.17 11.02 12.07
N ALA A 46 -7.47 11.02 13.38
CA ALA A 46 -7.37 12.21 14.21
C ALA A 46 -5.92 12.71 14.21
N ASP A 47 -5.69 13.87 13.59
CA ASP A 47 -4.42 14.57 13.39
C ASP A 47 -3.25 13.90 14.12
N GLU A 48 -2.68 12.88 13.48
CA GLU A 48 -1.44 12.26 13.95
C GLU A 48 -0.38 13.36 13.95
N GLU A 49 0.06 13.74 15.15
CA GLU A 49 1.36 14.36 15.33
C GLU A 49 2.35 13.55 14.48
N PRO A 50 3.11 14.18 13.57
CA PRO A 50 3.71 13.49 12.44
C PRO A 50 4.50 12.28 12.91
N ALA A 51 3.99 11.09 12.61
CA ALA A 51 4.70 9.85 12.83
C ALA A 51 6.01 9.97 12.06
N GLU A 52 7.14 9.97 12.78
CA GLU A 52 8.45 9.99 12.15
C GLU A 52 8.50 8.83 11.17
N ALA A 53 8.60 9.17 9.88
CA ALA A 53 8.65 8.23 8.79
C ALA A 53 9.74 7.19 9.09
N ASP A 54 9.32 5.94 9.28
CA ASP A 54 10.22 4.80 9.27
C ASP A 54 10.87 4.79 7.88
N ALA A 55 12.09 5.29 7.83
CA ALA A 55 12.89 5.39 6.62
C ALA A 55 13.40 4.00 6.26
N GLU A 56 12.55 3.18 5.64
CA GLU A 56 13.05 2.02 4.91
C GLU A 56 13.82 2.53 3.68
N GLU A 57 15.14 2.35 3.75
CA GLU A 57 16.13 2.73 2.75
C GLU A 57 15.78 2.21 1.34
N PRO A 58 16.14 2.95 0.27
CA PRO A 58 15.94 2.47 -1.09
C PRO A 58 16.81 1.24 -1.32
N ALA A 59 16.20 0.13 -1.73
CA ALA A 59 16.91 -1.05 -2.18
C ALA A 59 17.81 -0.69 -3.38
N GLU A 60 19.11 -0.62 -3.10
CA GLU A 60 20.20 -0.45 -4.04
C GLU A 60 20.01 -1.33 -5.28
N ALA A 61 19.85 -0.68 -6.43
CA ALA A 61 19.90 -1.34 -7.73
C ALA A 61 21.30 -1.93 -7.93
N THR A 62 21.42 -3.24 -7.74
CA THR A 62 22.64 -3.99 -8.07
C THR A 62 22.78 -4.10 -9.59
N GLY A 63 23.32 -3.05 -10.19
CA GLY A 63 23.94 -3.09 -11.51
C GLY A 63 25.37 -3.62 -11.40
N GLY A 64 25.67 -4.72 -12.09
CA GLY A 64 27.02 -5.27 -12.26
C GLY A 64 26.96 -6.73 -12.66
N SER A 65 26.89 -7.05 -13.95
CA SER A 65 28.03 -7.33 -14.85
C SER A 65 28.51 -8.79 -14.80
N GLU A 66 27.95 -9.61 -15.68
CA GLU A 66 28.51 -10.87 -16.19
C GLU A 66 28.21 -10.86 -17.70
N GLY A 67 29.14 -10.89 -18.66
CA GLY A 67 30.50 -11.40 -18.66
C GLY A 67 30.54 -12.58 -19.65
N ALA A 68 31.00 -12.35 -20.88
CA ALA A 68 31.65 -13.31 -21.80
C ALA A 68 31.76 -12.64 -23.19
N ASP A 69 32.93 -12.21 -23.63
CA ASP A 69 33.93 -13.09 -24.28
C ASP A 69 33.36 -13.59 -25.61
N GLY A 70 33.69 -12.99 -26.75
CA GLY A 70 35.06 -12.95 -27.27
C GLY A 70 35.25 -14.15 -28.20
N SER A 71 34.88 -14.00 -29.47
CA SER A 71 35.43 -14.81 -30.57
C SER A 71 35.05 -14.16 -31.90
N ASP A 72 35.93 -13.26 -32.34
CA ASP A 72 36.28 -13.15 -33.75
C ASP A 72 36.66 -14.54 -34.26
N ASP A 73 35.98 -15.04 -35.29
CA ASP A 73 36.56 -16.04 -36.18
C ASP A 73 36.19 -15.71 -37.63
N ASP A 74 37.23 -15.80 -38.43
CA ASP A 74 37.50 -15.16 -39.70
C ASP A 74 37.26 -16.11 -40.88
N GLY A 75 36.85 -15.55 -42.01
CA GLY A 75 36.98 -16.20 -43.32
C GLY A 75 35.86 -17.17 -43.72
N ALA A 76 35.65 -17.51 -44.99
CA ALA A 76 36.14 -16.97 -46.26
C ALA A 76 35.33 -17.68 -47.36
N ALA A 77 35.06 -16.95 -48.45
CA ALA A 77 34.93 -17.39 -49.84
C ALA A 77 33.89 -18.47 -50.24
N GLY A 78 33.14 -18.17 -51.32
CA GLY A 78 32.43 -19.16 -52.14
C GLY A 78 31.27 -18.60 -52.92
#